data_AF-A0A955Q776-F1
#
_entry.id   AF-A0A955Q776-F1
#
_cell.length_a   1.000
_cell.length_b   1.000
_cell.length_c   1.000
_cell.angle_alpha   90.00
_cell.angle_beta   90.00
_cell.angle_gamma   90.00
#
_symmetry.space_group_name_H-M   'P 1'
#
loop_
_entity.id
_entity.type
_entity.pdbx_description
1 polymer ?
#
loop_
_entity_poly.entity_id
_entity_poly.type
_entity_poly.pdbx_seq_one_letter_code
_entity_poly.pdbx_strand_id
1 'polypeptide(L)'
;SIHDTVPHTVNVIQAGNPPGQPVEVALEAGKTVSFQMPEKIQNAPNPFLNGGTHTTGSGFNFRAEPFALRLNNNPDTSKLFSSAIHGDPDTPLLQSYVGDTIVFRLLHQLMNESHVWTLAGHTFLTERFAGDANRKYSIHVGIAERYDLVTKAGGFQGMPGDYIHFNGRSSHFAEGGWGIIRVLDKKVPDLQVLPSGTNPLGIPPVSSSVCPADAPVKNFNVVSLDRPLKLHPNAPDAIEVDFERKIEMTVPDGKIFALEEEVTKVAGNVMPNPLTLRVNLGDCIKVNLKNKMAKSRASFFAPGLAFDPRDSHGLNVGNNPGDQTVAPGESRTYTFYAHPDNKETTSLVWDGGNIILNPRNGLYGAVIVGPRGSQYRDPVTGEDLSQKNAWRADVIIDHTLVENAGKRNYRDVALFFQDEDNIIGTSFMPYVQNVAGLSSVNYRAEPDKFREEQGCTLDKMFQPCVVDKPEDPVTPLIEAHSGDAVRIHVIGANSEQNGMFQVEGHEWPIEPYMPGADMISVVEFGGSETLDVFLRQGAGGPYGIPGDYIWANARLNYQQAGQWGYLRVLPTGDQRILPLGATMSNAKRVESQPEPKVLPTAMVRP
;
A
#
# COMPACT_ATOMS: atom_id res chain seq x y z
N SER A 1 1.71 12.73 18.77
CA SER A 1 0.26 12.92 18.59
C SER A 1 -0.01 13.15 17.11
N ILE A 2 -0.88 12.31 16.53
CA ILE A 2 -1.53 12.57 15.25
C ILE A 2 -2.89 13.19 15.56
N HIS A 3 -3.31 14.14 14.73
CA HIS A 3 -4.59 14.80 14.87
C HIS A 3 -5.10 15.27 13.50
N ASP A 4 -6.39 15.10 13.30
CA ASP A 4 -7.23 15.82 12.34
C ASP A 4 -7.92 17.02 13.02
N THR A 5 -8.75 17.75 12.28
CA THR A 5 -9.52 18.89 12.81
C THR A 5 -8.60 20.09 13.12
N VAL A 6 -7.79 20.48 12.13
CA VAL A 6 -6.79 21.56 12.17
C VAL A 6 -7.26 22.73 11.30
N PRO A 7 -7.92 23.77 11.86
CA PRO A 7 -8.62 24.78 11.05
C PRO A 7 -7.72 25.53 10.05
N HIS A 8 -6.45 25.73 10.39
CA HIS A 8 -5.52 26.49 9.56
C HIS A 8 -4.96 25.72 8.36
N THR A 9 -5.18 24.40 8.29
CA THR A 9 -4.77 23.56 7.15
C THR A 9 -5.95 22.93 6.42
N VAL A 10 -7.17 23.27 6.81
CA VAL A 10 -8.39 22.93 6.06
C VAL A 10 -8.25 23.40 4.63
N ASN A 11 -8.71 22.59 3.68
CA ASN A 11 -8.73 22.96 2.28
C ASN A 11 -10.13 22.84 1.67
N VAL A 12 -10.44 23.74 0.73
CA VAL A 12 -11.69 23.71 -0.03
C VAL A 12 -11.61 22.68 -1.14
N ILE A 13 -12.65 21.85 -1.22
CA ILE A 13 -12.78 20.79 -2.22
C ILE A 13 -13.34 21.41 -3.50
N GLN A 14 -12.58 21.34 -4.60
CA GLN A 14 -12.92 22.03 -5.86
C GLN A 14 -13.51 21.13 -6.93
N ALA A 15 -13.01 19.89 -7.04
CA ALA A 15 -13.59 18.87 -7.92
C ALA A 15 -14.10 17.72 -7.05
N GLY A 16 -15.23 17.15 -7.43
CA GLY A 16 -15.88 16.15 -6.61
C GLY A 16 -17.35 16.06 -6.90
N ASN A 17 -18.01 15.18 -6.14
CA ASN A 17 -19.36 14.76 -6.40
C ASN A 17 -20.21 14.84 -5.12
N PRO A 18 -21.21 15.74 -5.03
CA PRO A 18 -21.62 16.70 -6.08
C PRO A 18 -20.56 17.79 -6.31
N PRO A 19 -20.61 18.52 -7.44
CA PRO A 19 -19.63 19.54 -7.80
C PRO A 19 -19.31 20.48 -6.63
N GLY A 20 -18.02 20.76 -6.41
CA GLY A 20 -17.51 21.54 -5.28
C GLY A 20 -18.34 22.80 -5.04
N GLN A 21 -18.82 22.97 -3.81
CA GLN A 21 -19.62 24.13 -3.45
C GLN A 21 -18.74 25.40 -3.44
N PRO A 22 -19.30 26.59 -3.71
CA PRO A 22 -18.55 27.83 -3.65
C PRO A 22 -17.77 27.99 -2.34
N VAL A 23 -16.61 28.65 -2.38
CA VAL A 23 -15.74 28.85 -1.20
C VAL A 23 -16.50 29.49 -0.03
N GLU A 24 -17.51 30.31 -0.34
CA GLU A 24 -18.41 30.94 0.62
C GLU A 24 -19.19 29.90 1.42
N VAL A 25 -19.64 28.82 0.77
CA VAL A 25 -20.38 27.75 1.44
C VAL A 25 -19.46 26.90 2.31
N ALA A 26 -18.21 26.68 1.90
CA ALA A 26 -17.20 26.04 2.75
C ALA A 26 -16.90 26.90 4.00
N LEU A 27 -16.75 28.21 3.82
CA LEU A 27 -16.55 29.17 4.90
C LEU A 27 -17.77 29.23 5.84
N GLU A 28 -18.99 29.20 5.33
CA GLU A 28 -20.21 29.18 6.14
C GLU A 28 -20.40 27.85 6.88
N ALA A 29 -20.21 26.72 6.20
CA ALA A 29 -20.31 25.39 6.80
C ALA A 29 -19.32 25.20 7.95
N GLY A 30 -18.12 25.79 7.83
CA GLY A 30 -17.11 25.74 8.88
C GLY A 30 -17.30 26.76 10.00
N LYS A 31 -18.19 27.76 9.89
CA LYS A 31 -18.53 28.72 10.97
C LYS A 31 -19.48 28.08 11.97
N THR A 32 -18.96 27.17 12.79
CA THR A 32 -19.69 26.63 13.94
C THR A 32 -19.17 27.25 15.25
N VAL A 33 -19.97 27.19 16.31
CA VAL A 33 -19.53 27.69 17.64
C VAL A 33 -18.29 26.94 18.14
N SER A 34 -18.09 25.70 17.67
CA SER A 34 -17.01 24.81 18.08
C SER A 34 -15.76 24.88 17.20
N PHE A 35 -15.82 25.55 16.04
CA PHE A 35 -14.74 25.59 15.06
C PHE A 35 -14.71 26.95 14.35
N GLN A 36 -13.64 27.72 14.54
CA GLN A 36 -13.44 28.99 13.83
C GLN A 36 -12.54 28.76 12.62
N MET A 37 -13.16 28.70 11.43
CA MET A 37 -12.41 28.66 10.19
C MET A 37 -11.59 29.94 9.98
N PRO A 38 -10.42 29.85 9.34
CA PRO A 38 -9.67 31.02 8.93
C PRO A 38 -10.48 31.83 7.90
N GLU A 39 -10.25 33.15 7.86
CA GLU A 39 -10.91 34.04 6.89
C GLU A 39 -10.60 33.68 5.43
N LYS A 40 -9.48 32.97 5.20
CA LYS A 40 -9.04 32.48 3.90
C LYS A 40 -8.71 31.01 4.01
N ILE A 41 -9.36 30.18 3.19
CA ILE A 41 -9.10 28.75 3.06
C ILE A 41 -8.44 28.51 1.69
N GLN A 42 -7.39 27.70 1.65
CA GLN A 42 -6.73 27.33 0.39
C GLN A 42 -7.47 26.20 -0.31
N ASN A 43 -7.28 26.08 -1.63
CA ASN A 43 -7.85 24.96 -2.39
C ASN A 43 -7.09 23.66 -2.07
N ALA A 44 -7.83 22.56 -2.04
CA ALA A 44 -7.25 21.23 -1.85
C ALA A 44 -6.26 20.93 -2.99
N PRO A 45 -4.99 20.61 -2.67
CA PRO A 45 -4.02 20.18 -3.68
C PRO A 45 -4.47 18.91 -4.41
N ASN A 46 -5.23 18.04 -3.72
CA ASN A 46 -5.89 16.88 -4.29
C ASN A 46 -7.27 17.31 -4.82
N PRO A 47 -7.42 17.62 -6.13
CA PRO A 47 -8.69 18.12 -6.64
C PRO A 47 -9.80 17.07 -6.61
N PHE A 48 -9.51 15.78 -6.69
CA PHE A 48 -10.52 14.70 -6.84
C PHE A 48 -11.04 14.12 -5.52
N LEU A 49 -11.15 14.96 -4.49
CA LEU A 49 -11.67 14.52 -3.20
C LEU A 49 -13.21 14.50 -3.25
N ASN A 50 -13.83 13.31 -3.21
CA ASN A 50 -15.28 13.23 -3.42
C ASN A 50 -16.10 13.46 -2.15
N GLY A 51 -16.82 14.57 -2.17
CA GLY A 51 -17.83 14.94 -1.18
C GLY A 51 -17.30 15.80 -0.03
N GLY A 52 -18.22 16.58 0.55
CA GLY A 52 -17.91 17.61 1.54
C GLY A 52 -17.62 18.97 0.89
N THR A 53 -17.64 20.04 1.67
CA THR A 53 -17.28 21.40 1.20
C THR A 53 -15.82 21.75 1.47
N HIS A 54 -15.25 21.09 2.47
CA HIS A 54 -13.89 21.30 2.93
C HIS A 54 -13.40 20.04 3.64
N THR A 55 -12.08 19.95 3.79
CA THR A 55 -11.46 18.92 4.60
C THR A 55 -11.33 19.31 6.06
N THR A 56 -10.90 18.41 6.93
CA THR A 56 -10.78 18.67 8.38
C THR A 56 -9.38 19.13 8.78
N GLY A 57 -8.38 19.00 7.91
CA GLY A 57 -6.98 19.33 8.19
C GLY A 57 -6.28 18.19 8.94
N SER A 58 -4.94 18.15 8.87
CA SER A 58 -4.13 17.08 9.47
C SER A 58 -2.77 17.60 9.92
N GLY A 59 -2.21 17.00 10.98
CA GLY A 59 -0.86 17.32 11.41
C GLY A 59 -0.30 16.39 12.48
N PHE A 60 0.91 16.71 12.93
CA PHE A 60 1.59 16.04 14.03
C PHE A 60 1.94 17.03 15.15
N ASN A 61 1.61 16.67 16.40
CA ASN A 61 1.92 17.47 17.59
C ASN A 61 1.48 18.95 17.47
N PHE A 62 0.28 19.21 16.96
CA PHE A 62 -0.27 20.56 16.72
C PHE A 62 0.55 21.42 15.75
N ARG A 63 1.33 20.77 14.89
CA ARG A 63 2.03 21.37 13.76
C ARG A 63 1.61 20.67 12.48
N ALA A 64 1.61 21.41 11.38
CA ALA A 64 1.25 20.90 10.07
C ALA A 64 2.03 21.67 8.99
N GLU A 65 2.33 20.99 7.88
CA GLU A 65 3.01 21.55 6.72
C GLU A 65 2.18 21.27 5.45
N PRO A 66 1.09 22.02 5.18
CA PRO A 66 0.19 21.70 4.08
C PRO A 66 0.85 21.92 2.72
N PHE A 67 0.58 21.01 1.77
CA PHE A 67 1.09 21.09 0.40
C PHE A 67 0.63 22.36 -0.29
N ALA A 68 -0.58 22.86 -0.02
CA ALA A 68 -1.10 24.07 -0.63
C ALA A 68 -0.19 25.30 -0.37
N LEU A 69 0.41 25.40 0.82
CA LEU A 69 1.40 26.46 1.12
C LEU A 69 2.69 26.27 0.32
N ARG A 70 3.20 25.04 0.25
CA ARG A 70 4.42 24.75 -0.52
C ARG A 70 4.22 24.98 -2.01
N LEU A 71 3.09 24.56 -2.58
CA LEU A 71 2.77 24.75 -3.99
C LEU A 71 2.60 26.21 -4.39
N ASN A 72 2.12 27.06 -3.47
CA ASN A 72 2.10 28.51 -3.70
C ASN A 72 3.50 29.12 -3.77
N ASN A 73 4.48 28.56 -3.04
CA ASN A 73 5.88 28.97 -3.13
C ASN A 73 6.58 28.40 -4.38
N ASN A 74 6.34 27.12 -4.68
CA ASN A 74 6.86 26.45 -5.86
C ASN A 74 5.85 25.42 -6.39
N PRO A 75 5.29 25.60 -7.60
CA PRO A 75 4.26 24.72 -8.14
C PRO A 75 4.78 23.34 -8.62
N ASP A 76 6.10 23.10 -8.63
CA ASP A 76 6.68 21.81 -9.01
C ASP A 76 6.44 20.75 -7.92
N THR A 77 5.51 19.83 -8.16
CA THR A 77 5.13 18.76 -7.22
C THR A 77 6.32 17.87 -6.83
N SER A 78 7.33 17.74 -7.69
CA SER A 78 8.52 16.93 -7.39
C SER A 78 9.42 17.56 -6.32
N LYS A 79 9.20 18.83 -5.96
CA LYS A 79 10.00 19.59 -4.98
C LYS A 79 9.27 19.82 -3.65
N LEU A 80 8.04 19.30 -3.49
CA LEU A 80 7.21 19.46 -2.30
C LEU A 80 7.98 19.24 -0.99
N PHE A 81 8.82 18.21 -0.91
CA PHE A 81 9.50 17.82 0.32
C PHE A 81 10.91 18.41 0.47
N SER A 82 11.36 19.26 -0.45
CA SER A 82 12.74 19.77 -0.49
C SER A 82 12.94 20.92 0.48
N SER A 83 13.85 20.74 1.45
CA SER A 83 14.24 21.80 2.37
C SER A 83 15.05 22.90 1.70
N ALA A 84 15.72 22.60 0.58
CA ALA A 84 16.42 23.64 -0.20
C ALA A 84 15.46 24.65 -0.85
N ILE A 85 14.21 24.25 -1.12
CA ILE A 85 13.20 25.10 -1.76
C ILE A 85 12.28 25.75 -0.71
N HIS A 86 11.85 24.97 0.28
CA HIS A 86 10.82 25.38 1.23
C HIS A 86 11.33 25.61 2.66
N GLY A 87 12.56 25.19 2.98
CA GLY A 87 12.97 24.96 4.36
C GLY A 87 12.48 23.63 4.91
N ASP A 88 13.01 23.25 6.08
CA ASP A 88 12.48 22.11 6.85
C ASP A 88 10.99 22.38 7.19
N PRO A 89 10.14 21.34 7.25
CA PRO A 89 8.72 21.50 7.52
C PRO A 89 8.47 22.04 8.94
N ASP A 90 7.36 22.73 9.14
CA ASP A 90 6.93 23.21 10.46
C ASP A 90 6.52 22.06 11.40
N THR A 91 6.27 20.86 10.86
CA THR A 91 6.13 19.65 11.66
C THR A 91 7.45 19.29 12.37
N PRO A 92 7.42 18.60 13.51
CA PRO A 92 8.63 18.36 14.29
C PRO A 92 9.73 17.65 13.49
N LEU A 93 10.87 18.31 13.29
CA LEU A 93 12.06 17.71 12.72
C LEU A 93 12.66 16.72 13.72
N LEU A 94 12.65 15.43 13.39
CA LEU A 94 13.20 14.39 14.23
C LEU A 94 14.67 14.19 13.87
N GLN A 95 15.59 14.47 14.79
CA GLN A 95 17.03 14.31 14.57
C GLN A 95 17.57 13.14 15.39
N SER A 96 18.42 12.32 14.77
CA SER A 96 19.08 11.18 15.41
C SER A 96 20.42 10.89 14.74
N TYR A 97 21.30 10.17 15.42
CA TYR A 97 22.48 9.60 14.77
C TYR A 97 22.18 8.20 14.24
N VAL A 98 22.87 7.78 13.18
CA VAL A 98 22.76 6.41 12.64
C VAL A 98 22.87 5.39 13.78
N GLY A 99 21.98 4.39 13.79
CA GLY A 99 21.98 3.31 14.78
C GLY A 99 21.35 3.65 16.12
N ASP A 100 21.01 4.92 16.38
CA ASP A 100 20.23 5.29 17.57
C ASP A 100 18.87 4.58 17.56
N THR A 101 18.44 4.13 18.74
CA THR A 101 17.10 3.56 18.88
C THR A 101 16.09 4.69 18.95
N ILE A 102 15.13 4.68 18.02
CA ILE A 102 14.01 5.64 17.98
C ILE A 102 12.76 4.95 18.47
N VAL A 103 12.05 5.59 19.41
CA VAL A 103 10.74 5.14 19.89
C VAL A 103 9.70 6.19 19.52
N PHE A 104 8.80 5.84 18.61
CA PHE A 104 7.63 6.65 18.28
C PHE A 104 6.51 6.29 19.23
N ARG A 105 6.14 7.24 20.09
CA ARG A 105 4.92 7.15 20.90
C ARG A 105 3.79 7.79 20.11
N LEU A 106 3.19 6.97 19.27
CA LEU A 106 2.06 7.34 18.44
C LEU A 106 0.82 7.38 19.32
N LEU A 107 0.07 8.45 19.21
CA LEU A 107 -1.16 8.66 19.96
C LEU A 107 -2.11 9.39 19.05
N HIS A 108 -3.33 8.90 18.93
CA HIS A 108 -4.45 9.63 18.37
C HIS A 108 -5.45 9.85 19.52
N GLN A 109 -5.82 11.11 19.81
CA GLN A 109 -6.51 11.46 21.05
C GLN A 109 -8.04 11.36 20.93
N LEU A 110 -8.69 12.47 20.54
CA LEU A 110 -10.14 12.66 20.64
C LEU A 110 -10.67 13.37 19.37
N MET A 111 -10.06 13.08 18.22
CA MET A 111 -10.44 13.70 16.96
C MET A 111 -11.43 12.80 16.20
N ASN A 112 -11.87 13.21 15.02
CA ASN A 112 -13.05 12.65 14.35
C ASN A 112 -12.71 11.51 13.40
N GLU A 113 -11.48 11.47 12.88
CA GLU A 113 -11.09 10.58 11.79
C GLU A 113 -9.88 9.72 12.17
N SER A 114 -9.80 8.51 11.63
CA SER A 114 -8.64 7.64 11.80
C SER A 114 -7.47 8.07 10.92
N HIS A 115 -6.29 7.50 11.20
CA HIS A 115 -5.07 7.80 10.46
C HIS A 115 -4.31 6.53 10.12
N VAL A 116 -3.46 6.62 9.10
CA VAL A 116 -2.43 5.62 8.84
C VAL A 116 -1.09 6.31 8.96
N TRP A 117 -0.20 5.86 9.83
CA TRP A 117 1.13 6.44 9.96
C TRP A 117 2.16 5.56 9.27
N THR A 118 2.90 6.16 8.35
CA THR A 118 3.87 5.48 7.49
C THR A 118 5.26 6.08 7.66
N LEU A 119 6.27 5.22 7.81
CA LEU A 119 7.68 5.61 7.90
C LEU A 119 8.49 4.98 6.77
N ALA A 120 9.09 5.80 5.92
CA ALA A 120 9.87 5.32 4.79
C ALA A 120 11.22 4.73 5.24
N GLY A 121 11.63 3.62 4.63
CA GLY A 121 12.94 2.98 4.82
C GLY A 121 13.09 2.19 6.12
N HIS A 122 12.04 2.13 6.95
CA HIS A 122 12.07 1.50 8.26
C HIS A 122 10.86 0.58 8.44
N THR A 123 11.00 -0.41 9.31
CA THR A 123 9.85 -1.14 9.87
C THR A 123 9.96 -1.25 11.37
N PHE A 124 8.84 -1.56 12.00
CA PHE A 124 8.67 -1.79 13.42
C PHE A 124 7.84 -3.06 13.63
N LEU A 125 8.02 -3.69 14.79
CA LEU A 125 7.16 -4.80 15.22
C LEU A 125 5.78 -4.24 15.60
N THR A 126 4.72 -4.91 15.17
CA THR A 126 3.35 -4.62 15.59
C THR A 126 3.18 -4.86 17.10
N GLU A 127 3.69 -5.99 17.58
CA GLU A 127 3.79 -6.30 19.01
C GLU A 127 5.23 -6.13 19.51
N ARG A 128 5.55 -4.96 20.06
CA ARG A 128 6.95 -4.52 20.34
C ARG A 128 7.80 -5.47 21.20
N PHE A 129 7.18 -6.30 22.04
CA PHE A 129 7.87 -7.21 22.95
C PHE A 129 7.87 -8.67 22.48
N ALA A 130 7.18 -8.97 21.37
CA ALA A 130 7.21 -10.27 20.73
C ALA A 130 8.17 -10.22 19.54
N GLY A 131 9.31 -10.91 19.66
CA GLY A 131 10.37 -10.88 18.63
C GLY A 131 9.98 -11.54 17.31
N ASP A 132 8.91 -12.32 17.33
CA ASP A 132 8.27 -13.01 16.21
C ASP A 132 6.99 -12.31 15.74
N ALA A 133 6.67 -11.11 16.24
CA ALA A 133 5.55 -10.32 15.72
C ALA A 133 5.78 -9.90 14.26
N ASN A 134 4.70 -9.55 13.59
CA ASN A 134 4.73 -9.01 12.26
C ASN A 134 5.50 -7.69 12.22
N ARG A 135 6.11 -7.41 11.07
CA ARG A 135 6.82 -6.17 10.81
C ARG A 135 6.06 -5.35 9.80
N LYS A 136 5.80 -4.09 10.15
CA LYS A 136 5.13 -3.12 9.27
C LYS A 136 5.94 -1.83 9.17
N TYR A 137 5.85 -1.17 8.03
CA TYR A 137 6.33 0.21 7.82
C TYR A 137 5.20 1.24 7.96
N SER A 138 3.96 0.76 7.98
CA SER A 138 2.74 1.54 8.02
C SER A 138 1.76 0.91 9.01
N ILE A 139 1.10 1.70 9.83
CA ILE A 139 0.13 1.20 10.81
C ILE A 139 -1.05 2.15 10.93
N HIS A 140 -2.24 1.57 11.00
CA HIS A 140 -3.46 2.29 11.33
C HIS A 140 -3.47 2.75 12.79
N VAL A 141 -4.10 3.91 13.03
CA VAL A 141 -4.30 4.48 14.36
C VAL A 141 -5.73 5.01 14.47
N GLY A 142 -6.54 4.28 15.24
CA GLY A 142 -7.91 4.65 15.59
C GLY A 142 -8.00 5.74 16.66
N ILE A 143 -9.21 6.24 16.92
CA ILE A 143 -9.48 7.24 17.95
C ILE A 143 -9.13 6.66 19.33
N ALA A 144 -8.46 7.45 20.16
CA ALA A 144 -7.97 7.06 21.49
C ALA A 144 -6.97 5.89 21.50
N GLU A 145 -6.38 5.53 20.36
CA GLU A 145 -5.33 4.51 20.29
C GLU A 145 -3.93 5.07 20.53
N ARG A 146 -3.08 4.19 21.06
CA ARG A 146 -1.67 4.46 21.30
C ARG A 146 -0.81 3.28 20.88
N TYR A 147 0.24 3.56 20.13
CA TYR A 147 1.30 2.62 19.81
C TYR A 147 2.65 3.13 20.29
N ASP A 148 3.49 2.22 20.79
CA ASP A 148 4.89 2.47 21.08
C ASP A 148 5.75 1.70 20.08
N LEU A 149 6.06 2.34 18.95
CA LEU A 149 6.76 1.71 17.82
C LEU A 149 8.26 1.95 17.93
N VAL A 150 9.06 0.89 17.78
CA VAL A 150 10.52 0.94 17.96
C VAL A 150 11.23 0.59 16.66
N THR A 151 12.19 1.42 16.28
CA THR A 151 13.08 1.17 15.13
C THR A 151 14.48 1.74 15.39
N LYS A 152 15.40 1.57 14.45
CA LYS A 152 16.73 2.19 14.49
C LYS A 152 16.87 3.26 13.43
N ALA A 153 17.52 4.36 13.80
CA ALA A 153 17.83 5.47 12.89
C ALA A 153 18.65 4.97 11.69
N GLY A 154 18.17 5.25 10.49
CA GLY A 154 18.77 4.82 9.21
C GLY A 154 18.25 3.48 8.69
N GLY A 155 17.17 2.96 9.28
CA GLY A 155 16.54 1.70 8.90
C GLY A 155 17.45 0.50 9.15
N PHE A 156 17.15 -0.62 8.49
CA PHE A 156 17.96 -1.84 8.62
C PHE A 156 19.39 -1.67 8.13
N GLN A 157 19.60 -0.81 7.12
CA GLN A 157 20.92 -0.61 6.52
C GLN A 157 21.74 0.51 7.17
N GLY A 158 21.21 1.19 8.18
CA GLY A 158 21.92 2.27 8.87
C GLY A 158 22.37 3.39 7.92
N MET A 159 21.51 3.77 6.97
CA MET A 159 21.84 4.81 6.00
C MET A 159 21.52 6.20 6.56
N PRO A 160 22.45 7.17 6.49
CA PRO A 160 22.19 8.55 6.89
C PRO A 160 21.46 9.31 5.78
N GLY A 161 20.80 10.40 6.16
CA GLY A 161 20.03 11.26 5.28
C GLY A 161 18.65 11.58 5.86
N ASP A 162 17.84 12.26 5.06
CA ASP A 162 16.50 12.69 5.46
C ASP A 162 15.46 11.67 4.96
N TYR A 163 14.76 11.04 5.89
CA TYR A 163 13.62 10.16 5.60
C TYR A 163 12.32 10.90 5.82
N ILE A 164 11.25 10.48 5.14
CA ILE A 164 9.90 11.01 5.35
C ILE A 164 9.07 10.06 6.23
N HIS A 165 8.26 10.64 7.11
CA HIS A 165 7.11 9.98 7.70
C HIS A 165 5.84 10.76 7.37
N PHE A 166 4.73 10.08 7.13
CA PHE A 166 3.52 10.73 6.62
C PHE A 166 2.24 9.98 6.96
N ASN A 167 1.11 10.64 6.77
CA ASN A 167 -0.22 10.06 6.86
C ASN A 167 -0.55 9.35 5.53
N GLY A 168 -0.89 8.08 5.59
CA GLY A 168 -1.20 7.27 4.41
C GLY A 168 -2.49 7.65 3.69
N ARG A 169 -3.41 8.36 4.35
CA ARG A 169 -4.59 8.95 3.73
C ARG A 169 -4.18 10.15 2.87
N SER A 170 -4.57 10.15 1.60
CA SER A 170 -4.05 11.11 0.61
C SER A 170 -4.37 12.57 0.94
N SER A 171 -5.60 12.88 1.38
CA SER A 171 -5.96 14.23 1.87
C SER A 171 -5.16 14.66 3.10
N HIS A 172 -5.08 13.81 4.12
CA HIS A 172 -4.33 14.12 5.35
C HIS A 172 -2.83 14.30 5.11
N PHE A 173 -2.26 13.56 4.15
CA PHE A 173 -0.90 13.81 3.70
C PHE A 173 -0.77 15.24 3.15
N ALA A 174 -1.67 15.62 2.23
CA ALA A 174 -1.66 16.93 1.60
C ALA A 174 -1.94 18.09 2.57
N GLU A 175 -2.69 17.84 3.64
CA GLU A 175 -3.03 18.83 4.67
C GLU A 175 -1.90 19.10 5.65
N GLY A 176 -0.82 18.30 5.62
CA GLY A 176 0.36 18.54 6.44
C GLY A 176 0.64 17.48 7.49
N GLY A 177 -0.03 16.33 7.42
CA GLY A 177 0.29 15.13 8.19
C GLY A 177 1.57 14.44 7.71
N TRP A 178 2.69 15.15 7.61
CA TRP A 178 3.99 14.59 7.23
C TRP A 178 5.16 15.32 7.89
N GLY A 179 6.33 14.69 7.96
CA GLY A 179 7.53 15.29 8.54
C GLY A 179 8.81 14.56 8.16
N ILE A 180 9.94 15.06 8.65
CA ILE A 180 11.29 14.58 8.30
C ILE A 180 11.95 13.94 9.51
N ILE A 181 12.60 12.80 9.26
CA ILE A 181 13.59 12.20 10.15
C ILE A 181 14.98 12.41 9.55
N ARG A 182 15.77 13.28 10.17
CA ARG A 182 17.15 13.57 9.78
C ARG A 182 18.10 12.66 10.55
N VAL A 183 18.70 11.72 9.83
CA VAL A 183 19.66 10.75 10.37
C VAL A 183 21.08 11.20 10.02
N LEU A 184 21.87 11.51 11.04
CA LEU A 184 23.22 12.06 10.93
C LEU A 184 24.29 10.98 11.15
N ASP A 185 25.36 11.00 10.35
CA ASP A 185 26.51 10.10 10.46
C ASP A 185 27.68 10.70 11.27
N LYS A 186 27.58 11.98 11.64
CA LYS A 186 28.63 12.73 12.34
C LYS A 186 28.02 13.62 13.41
N LYS A 187 28.74 13.77 14.53
CA LYS A 187 28.36 14.66 15.62
C LYS A 187 28.19 16.10 15.12
N VAL A 188 27.10 16.72 15.54
CA VAL A 188 26.81 18.14 15.33
C VAL A 188 26.69 18.85 16.68
N PRO A 189 26.93 20.18 16.77
CA PRO A 189 26.95 20.89 18.04
C PRO A 189 25.60 20.92 18.78
N ASP A 190 24.49 20.79 18.05
CA ASP A 190 23.12 20.97 18.51
C ASP A 190 22.37 19.65 18.80
N LEU A 191 23.01 18.50 18.58
CA LEU A 191 22.43 17.18 18.89
C LEU A 191 23.39 16.37 19.78
N GLN A 192 22.93 16.02 20.98
CA GLN A 192 23.70 15.17 21.88
C GLN A 192 23.63 13.70 21.48
N VAL A 193 24.73 12.98 21.64
CA VAL A 193 24.74 11.52 21.44
C VAL A 193 24.01 10.85 22.59
N LEU A 194 23.23 9.80 22.30
CA LEU A 194 22.55 9.04 23.34
C LEU A 194 23.54 8.39 24.33
N PRO A 195 23.18 8.25 25.62
CA PRO A 195 24.06 7.65 26.63
C PRO A 195 24.51 6.22 26.28
N SER A 196 25.73 5.86 26.70
CA SER A 196 26.22 4.48 26.60
C SER A 196 25.25 3.51 27.26
N GLY A 197 24.71 2.56 26.49
CA GLY A 197 23.69 1.59 26.93
C GLY A 197 22.39 1.64 26.13
N THR A 198 22.00 2.80 25.59
CA THR A 198 20.88 2.92 24.61
C THR A 198 21.37 2.82 23.17
N ASN A 199 22.63 3.18 22.93
CA ASN A 199 23.38 2.86 21.72
C ASN A 199 24.76 2.28 22.12
N PRO A 200 24.93 0.95 22.13
CA PRO A 200 26.17 0.33 22.59
C PRO A 200 27.36 0.52 21.63
N LEU A 201 27.11 0.99 20.40
CA LEU A 201 28.12 1.11 19.34
C LEU A 201 28.62 2.55 19.14
N GLY A 202 28.02 3.54 19.81
CA GLY A 202 28.19 4.94 19.42
C GLY A 202 27.62 5.19 18.02
N ILE A 203 28.11 6.21 17.30
CA ILE A 203 27.72 6.41 15.90
C ILE A 203 28.49 5.37 15.06
N PRO A 204 27.81 4.36 14.48
CA PRO A 204 28.47 3.31 13.73
C PRO A 204 28.99 3.83 12.39
N PRO A 205 30.00 3.17 11.79
CA PRO A 205 30.42 3.49 10.43
C PRO A 205 29.29 3.21 9.44
N VAL A 206 29.10 4.12 8.50
CA VAL A 206 28.08 4.02 7.46
C VAL A 206 28.61 3.20 6.29
N SER A 207 27.83 2.23 5.82
CA SER A 207 28.13 1.48 4.60
C SER A 207 28.03 2.40 3.38
N SER A 208 28.94 2.22 2.41
CA SER A 208 28.87 2.95 1.13
C SER A 208 27.81 2.39 0.17
N SER A 209 27.19 1.27 0.51
CA SER A 209 26.19 0.58 -0.33
C SER A 209 25.03 0.05 0.50
N VAL A 210 23.82 0.21 -0.03
CA VAL A 210 22.59 -0.40 0.49
C VAL A 210 22.61 -1.91 0.37
N CYS A 211 23.28 -2.48 -0.62
CA CYS A 211 23.33 -3.92 -0.80
C CYS A 211 24.68 -4.47 -0.34
N PRO A 212 24.71 -5.60 0.39
CA PRO A 212 25.92 -6.40 0.55
C PRO A 212 26.54 -6.78 -0.81
N ALA A 213 27.86 -6.94 -0.85
CA ALA A 213 28.58 -7.20 -2.10
C ALA A 213 28.24 -8.55 -2.75
N ASP A 214 27.83 -9.52 -1.93
CA ASP A 214 27.44 -10.88 -2.32
C ASP A 214 25.93 -11.06 -2.52
N ALA A 215 25.13 -10.01 -2.31
CA ALA A 215 23.69 -10.06 -2.50
C ALA A 215 23.34 -10.32 -3.98
N PRO A 216 22.49 -11.33 -4.29
CA PRO A 216 22.00 -11.56 -5.64
C PRO A 216 21.29 -10.32 -6.19
N VAL A 217 21.62 -9.91 -7.43
CA VAL A 217 21.04 -8.70 -8.02
C VAL A 217 19.86 -9.04 -8.95
N LYS A 218 18.69 -8.48 -8.67
CA LYS A 218 17.50 -8.51 -9.52
C LYS A 218 17.36 -7.16 -10.23
N ASN A 219 17.37 -7.17 -11.56
CA ASN A 219 17.19 -5.97 -12.37
C ASN A 219 15.80 -5.97 -13.00
N PHE A 220 15.09 -4.85 -12.90
CA PHE A 220 13.79 -4.65 -13.52
C PHE A 220 13.81 -3.37 -14.35
N ASN A 221 13.45 -3.46 -15.62
CA ASN A 221 13.29 -2.29 -16.50
C ASN A 221 11.81 -1.89 -16.48
N VAL A 222 11.50 -0.86 -15.71
CA VAL A 222 10.15 -0.37 -15.47
C VAL A 222 9.92 0.89 -16.29
N VAL A 223 8.72 1.06 -16.82
CA VAL A 223 8.31 2.23 -17.60
C VAL A 223 7.05 2.82 -16.98
N SER A 224 7.04 4.13 -16.76
CA SER A 224 5.82 4.88 -16.45
C SER A 224 5.17 5.39 -17.74
N LEU A 225 3.86 5.17 -17.90
CA LEU A 225 3.10 5.44 -19.12
C LEU A 225 1.80 6.17 -18.81
N ASP A 226 1.38 7.06 -19.71
CA ASP A 226 -0.01 7.52 -19.77
C ASP A 226 -0.88 6.42 -20.38
N ARG A 227 -1.89 5.98 -19.66
CA ARG A 227 -2.84 4.93 -20.05
C ARG A 227 -4.21 5.23 -19.45
N PRO A 228 -5.14 5.84 -20.23
CA PRO A 228 -6.53 5.98 -19.79
C PRO A 228 -7.11 4.61 -19.40
N LEU A 229 -7.85 4.55 -18.30
CA LEU A 229 -8.41 3.30 -17.75
C LEU A 229 -9.94 3.31 -17.83
N LYS A 230 -10.52 2.17 -18.17
CA LYS A 230 -11.94 1.85 -18.07
C LYS A 230 -12.07 0.69 -17.07
N LEU A 231 -12.63 0.97 -15.90
CA LEU A 231 -12.59 0.04 -14.75
C LEU A 231 -13.51 -1.17 -14.94
N HIS A 232 -14.53 -1.02 -15.78
CA HIS A 232 -15.39 -2.12 -16.21
C HIS A 232 -15.72 -1.95 -17.69
N PRO A 233 -15.43 -2.93 -18.57
CA PRO A 233 -15.55 -2.81 -20.02
C PRO A 233 -16.98 -2.49 -20.48
N ASN A 234 -17.99 -3.02 -19.78
CA ASN A 234 -19.39 -2.91 -20.19
C ASN A 234 -20.21 -1.90 -19.36
N ALA A 235 -19.61 -1.26 -18.35
CA ALA A 235 -20.34 -0.30 -17.52
C ALA A 235 -20.39 1.08 -18.20
N PRO A 236 -21.39 1.93 -17.90
CA PRO A 236 -21.34 3.34 -18.29
C PRO A 236 -20.10 4.03 -17.69
N ASP A 237 -19.76 5.22 -18.18
CA ASP A 237 -18.58 5.96 -17.71
C ASP A 237 -18.69 6.43 -16.25
N ALA A 238 -19.92 6.66 -15.80
CA ALA A 238 -20.26 6.93 -14.41
C ALA A 238 -21.63 6.34 -14.07
N ILE A 239 -21.84 5.97 -12.81
CA ILE A 239 -23.09 5.37 -12.32
C ILE A 239 -23.67 6.25 -11.22
N GLU A 240 -24.92 6.69 -11.37
CA GLU A 240 -25.55 7.58 -10.39
C GLU A 240 -25.88 6.87 -9.08
N VAL A 241 -25.40 7.51 -8.02
CA VAL A 241 -25.42 7.35 -6.57
C VAL A 241 -26.66 7.67 -5.75
N ASP A 242 -26.41 8.61 -4.85
CA ASP A 242 -27.31 9.41 -4.06
C ASP A 242 -26.98 10.90 -4.31
N PHE A 243 -27.94 11.81 -4.18
CA PHE A 243 -27.68 13.27 -4.19
C PHE A 243 -26.82 13.78 -5.38
N GLU A 244 -27.11 13.30 -6.61
CA GLU A 244 -26.35 13.61 -7.83
C GLU A 244 -24.90 13.08 -7.86
N ARG A 245 -24.50 12.32 -6.82
CA ARG A 245 -23.22 11.65 -6.71
C ARG A 245 -23.13 10.49 -7.67
N LYS A 246 -21.92 10.11 -8.06
CA LYS A 246 -21.65 9.08 -9.07
C LYS A 246 -20.40 8.30 -8.71
N ILE A 247 -20.44 7.00 -8.96
CA ILE A 247 -19.24 6.17 -9.04
C ILE A 247 -18.60 6.43 -10.39
N GLU A 248 -17.31 6.72 -10.39
CA GLU A 248 -16.53 6.94 -11.62
C GLU A 248 -15.96 5.61 -12.12
N MET A 249 -16.33 5.22 -13.34
CA MET A 249 -15.88 3.96 -13.96
C MET A 249 -14.77 4.19 -14.99
N THR A 250 -14.28 5.41 -15.14
CA THR A 250 -13.14 5.77 -16.00
C THR A 250 -12.10 6.60 -15.27
N VAL A 251 -10.85 6.46 -15.69
CA VAL A 251 -9.73 7.33 -15.29
C VAL A 251 -9.09 7.86 -16.57
N PRO A 252 -9.60 8.98 -17.12
CA PRO A 252 -9.13 9.51 -18.41
C PRO A 252 -7.63 9.85 -18.41
N ASP A 253 -7.13 10.40 -17.29
CA ASP A 253 -5.72 10.75 -17.10
C ASP A 253 -4.89 9.60 -16.48
N GLY A 254 -5.38 8.37 -16.63
CA GLY A 254 -4.82 7.16 -16.05
C GLY A 254 -3.32 6.98 -16.37
N LYS A 255 -2.58 6.45 -15.40
CA LYS A 255 -1.13 6.24 -15.46
C LYS A 255 -0.81 4.89 -14.85
N ILE A 256 0.15 4.18 -15.45
CA ILE A 256 0.54 2.85 -14.97
C ILE A 256 2.06 2.70 -14.97
N PHE A 257 2.55 1.85 -14.07
CA PHE A 257 3.85 1.21 -14.20
C PHE A 257 3.70 -0.09 -14.99
N ALA A 258 4.60 -0.34 -15.92
CA ALA A 258 4.69 -1.60 -16.67
C ALA A 258 6.16 -2.00 -16.84
N LEU A 259 6.43 -3.28 -17.12
CA LEU A 259 7.76 -3.68 -17.57
C LEU A 259 7.99 -3.24 -19.03
N GLU A 260 9.24 -2.94 -19.40
CA GLU A 260 9.57 -2.44 -20.73
C GLU A 260 9.13 -3.40 -21.86
N GLU A 261 9.22 -4.71 -21.61
CA GLU A 261 8.75 -5.76 -22.53
C GLU A 261 7.23 -5.81 -22.70
N GLU A 262 6.46 -5.24 -21.77
CA GLU A 262 4.99 -5.26 -21.78
C GLU A 262 4.38 -4.01 -22.41
N VAL A 263 5.18 -2.96 -22.69
CA VAL A 263 4.71 -1.65 -23.16
C VAL A 263 3.76 -1.77 -24.35
N THR A 264 4.11 -2.59 -25.36
CA THR A 264 3.28 -2.80 -26.54
C THR A 264 1.97 -3.51 -26.21
N LYS A 265 1.98 -4.46 -25.27
CA LYS A 265 0.79 -5.20 -24.84
C LYS A 265 -0.18 -4.30 -24.10
N VAL A 266 0.30 -3.49 -23.16
CA VAL A 266 -0.53 -2.58 -22.34
C VAL A 266 -1.02 -1.36 -23.11
N ALA A 267 -0.34 -0.98 -24.19
CA ALA A 267 -0.82 0.06 -25.13
C ALA A 267 -1.99 -0.42 -26.00
N GLY A 268 -2.19 -1.73 -26.14
CA GLY A 268 -3.33 -2.32 -26.83
C GLY A 268 -4.59 -2.40 -25.96
N ASN A 269 -5.51 -3.29 -26.32
CA ASN A 269 -6.82 -3.46 -25.66
C ASN A 269 -6.78 -4.36 -24.41
N VAL A 270 -5.59 -4.71 -23.90
CA VAL A 270 -5.47 -5.50 -22.68
C VAL A 270 -5.63 -4.58 -21.47
N MET A 271 -6.50 -4.94 -20.54
CA MET A 271 -6.60 -4.25 -19.26
C MET A 271 -5.35 -4.53 -18.42
N PRO A 272 -4.53 -3.52 -18.09
CA PRO A 272 -3.30 -3.73 -17.32
C PRO A 272 -3.61 -4.15 -15.88
N ASN A 273 -2.58 -4.66 -15.20
CA ASN A 273 -2.58 -4.82 -13.74
C ASN A 273 -1.53 -3.90 -13.14
N PRO A 274 -1.70 -3.44 -11.89
CA PRO A 274 -0.67 -2.69 -11.19
C PRO A 274 0.63 -3.49 -11.15
N LEU A 275 1.77 -2.80 -11.28
CA LEU A 275 3.08 -3.44 -11.30
C LEU A 275 3.28 -4.26 -10.02
N THR A 276 3.50 -5.56 -10.16
CA THR A 276 3.76 -6.45 -9.03
C THR A 276 5.05 -7.21 -9.28
N LEU A 277 6.11 -6.81 -8.58
CA LEU A 277 7.43 -7.43 -8.67
C LEU A 277 7.65 -8.39 -7.51
N ARG A 278 8.26 -9.54 -7.77
CA ARG A 278 8.62 -10.53 -6.74
C ARG A 278 10.12 -10.71 -6.65
N VAL A 279 10.62 -10.69 -5.42
CA VAL A 279 12.05 -10.80 -5.08
C VAL A 279 12.20 -11.65 -3.82
N ASN A 280 13.38 -12.22 -3.61
CA ASN A 280 13.65 -13.07 -2.46
C ASN A 280 14.35 -12.30 -1.34
N LEU A 281 14.21 -12.77 -0.10
CA LEU A 281 15.00 -12.28 1.02
C LEU A 281 16.51 -12.37 0.74
N GLY A 282 17.18 -11.23 0.88
CA GLY A 282 18.61 -11.06 0.56
C GLY A 282 18.90 -10.58 -0.86
N ASP A 283 17.89 -10.41 -1.72
CA ASP A 283 18.09 -9.84 -3.05
C ASP A 283 18.37 -8.33 -2.98
N CYS A 284 19.33 -7.88 -3.78
CA CYS A 284 19.53 -6.49 -4.14
C CYS A 284 18.69 -6.16 -5.37
N ILE A 285 17.85 -5.15 -5.27
CA ILE A 285 16.82 -4.84 -6.26
C ILE A 285 17.23 -3.57 -6.98
N LYS A 286 17.39 -3.64 -8.30
CA LYS A 286 17.67 -2.49 -9.16
C LYS A 286 16.51 -2.26 -10.10
N VAL A 287 15.83 -1.13 -9.93
CA VAL A 287 14.73 -0.71 -10.79
C VAL A 287 15.22 0.40 -11.70
N ASN A 288 15.38 0.09 -12.99
CA ASN A 288 15.66 1.09 -14.02
C ASN A 288 14.32 1.67 -14.48
N LEU A 289 13.91 2.80 -13.91
CA LEU A 289 12.69 3.50 -14.28
C LEU A 289 12.94 4.42 -15.48
N LYS A 290 12.18 4.23 -16.55
CA LYS A 290 12.13 5.12 -17.71
C LYS A 290 10.79 5.84 -17.76
N ASN A 291 10.80 7.17 -17.81
CA ASN A 291 9.56 7.93 -17.87
C ASN A 291 9.12 8.18 -19.32
N LYS A 292 8.03 7.54 -19.75
CA LYS A 292 7.40 7.75 -21.06
C LYS A 292 6.08 8.53 -20.98
N MET A 293 5.73 9.09 -19.82
CA MET A 293 4.59 10.00 -19.72
C MET A 293 4.89 11.32 -20.42
N ALA A 294 3.85 11.97 -20.95
CA ALA A 294 3.98 13.15 -21.78
C ALA A 294 4.37 14.42 -21.01
N LYS A 295 3.87 14.57 -19.78
CA LYS A 295 3.99 15.82 -19.00
C LYS A 295 4.46 15.61 -17.56
N SER A 296 4.00 14.54 -16.92
CA SER A 296 4.27 14.30 -15.49
C SER A 296 5.69 13.77 -15.28
N ARG A 297 6.34 14.21 -14.21
CA ARG A 297 7.55 13.54 -13.70
C ARG A 297 7.13 12.20 -13.09
N ALA A 298 8.08 11.26 -13.02
CA ALA A 298 7.88 9.96 -12.42
C ALA A 298 8.88 9.70 -11.29
N SER A 299 8.59 8.79 -10.36
CA SER A 299 9.60 8.18 -9.51
C SER A 299 9.16 6.80 -9.04
N PHE A 300 10.07 6.09 -8.36
CA PHE A 300 9.80 4.78 -7.77
C PHE A 300 10.02 4.87 -6.26
N PHE A 301 8.97 5.19 -5.50
CA PHE A 301 9.03 5.30 -4.04
C PHE A 301 8.48 4.03 -3.38
N ALA A 302 9.36 3.23 -2.76
CA ALA A 302 9.02 1.99 -2.08
C ALA A 302 9.32 2.09 -0.56
N PRO A 303 8.42 2.69 0.25
CA PRO A 303 8.70 3.00 1.66
C PRO A 303 8.96 1.78 2.55
N GLY A 304 8.48 0.59 2.19
CA GLY A 304 8.65 -0.63 2.99
C GLY A 304 9.98 -1.35 2.79
N LEU A 305 10.81 -0.92 1.83
CA LEU A 305 12.12 -1.52 1.55
C LEU A 305 13.26 -0.71 2.15
N ALA A 306 14.42 -1.35 2.34
CA ALA A 306 15.63 -0.64 2.72
C ALA A 306 16.26 0.06 1.50
N PHE A 307 16.64 1.32 1.65
CA PHE A 307 17.30 2.14 0.62
C PHE A 307 18.23 3.20 1.25
N ASP A 308 19.10 3.82 0.45
CA ASP A 308 19.83 5.04 0.84
C ASP A 308 18.94 6.24 0.48
N PRO A 309 18.47 7.03 1.48
CA PRO A 309 17.59 8.16 1.23
C PRO A 309 18.23 9.26 0.38
N ARG A 310 19.57 9.30 0.29
CA ARG A 310 20.29 10.28 -0.53
C ARG A 310 20.36 9.90 -2.01
N ASP A 311 20.00 8.68 -2.38
CA ASP A 311 20.13 8.17 -3.76
C ASP A 311 18.86 7.50 -4.32
N SER A 312 18.12 6.78 -3.51
CA SER A 312 17.04 5.90 -3.97
C SER A 312 15.74 6.09 -3.18
N HIS A 313 15.51 7.29 -2.63
CA HIS A 313 14.28 7.60 -1.90
C HIS A 313 13.07 7.70 -2.84
N GLY A 314 13.24 8.15 -4.08
CA GLY A 314 12.11 8.42 -4.99
C GLY A 314 11.32 9.69 -4.66
N LEU A 315 11.70 10.42 -3.60
CA LEU A 315 11.17 11.72 -3.22
C LEU A 315 12.33 12.67 -2.94
N ASN A 316 12.19 13.95 -3.31
CA ASN A 316 13.18 14.98 -2.97
C ASN A 316 12.97 15.45 -1.53
N VAL A 317 13.37 14.64 -0.55
CA VAL A 317 13.11 14.88 0.88
C VAL A 317 14.26 15.63 1.54
N GLY A 318 13.91 16.70 2.24
CA GLY A 318 14.83 17.42 3.11
C GLY A 318 16.04 18.00 2.37
N ASN A 319 17.21 17.73 2.92
CA ASN A 319 18.52 18.12 2.40
C ASN A 319 19.20 17.02 1.59
N ASN A 320 18.49 15.95 1.22
CA ASN A 320 19.07 14.91 0.38
C ASN A 320 19.51 15.50 -0.97
N PRO A 321 20.66 15.08 -1.51
CA PRO A 321 21.22 15.65 -2.72
C PRO A 321 20.49 15.18 -3.98
N GLY A 322 20.59 16.02 -5.02
CA GLY A 322 20.17 15.67 -6.38
C GLY A 322 18.66 15.63 -6.58
N ASP A 323 18.25 15.23 -7.78
CA ASP A 323 16.85 14.98 -8.11
C ASP A 323 16.58 13.48 -8.10
N GLN A 324 15.67 13.06 -7.23
CA GLN A 324 15.22 11.69 -7.02
C GLN A 324 14.07 11.31 -7.96
N THR A 325 13.60 12.24 -8.79
CA THR A 325 12.51 12.04 -9.76
C THR A 325 13.02 12.07 -11.20
N VAL A 326 12.24 11.50 -12.13
CA VAL A 326 12.59 11.28 -13.53
C VAL A 326 11.72 12.18 -14.42
N ALA A 327 12.34 13.10 -15.15
CA ALA A 327 11.66 13.95 -16.11
C ALA A 327 11.08 13.15 -17.30
N PRO A 328 10.05 13.65 -18.00
CA PRO A 328 9.58 13.03 -19.24
C PRO A 328 10.73 12.73 -20.22
N GLY A 329 10.81 11.49 -20.71
CA GLY A 329 11.85 11.02 -21.64
C GLY A 329 13.14 10.50 -20.97
N GLU A 330 13.36 10.80 -19.69
CA GLU A 330 14.58 10.45 -18.97
C GLU A 330 14.49 9.07 -18.28
N SER A 331 15.59 8.64 -17.66
CA SER A 331 15.65 7.39 -16.89
C SER A 331 16.53 7.51 -15.65
N ARG A 332 16.22 6.73 -14.61
CA ARG A 332 17.01 6.62 -13.37
C ARG A 332 16.95 5.19 -12.84
N THR A 333 18.03 4.75 -12.19
CA THR A 333 18.06 3.50 -11.44
C THR A 333 17.82 3.77 -9.96
N TYR A 334 16.88 3.04 -9.35
CA TYR A 334 16.66 2.97 -7.91
C TYR A 334 17.20 1.65 -7.36
N THR A 335 17.87 1.70 -6.20
CA THR A 335 18.44 0.52 -5.53
C THR A 335 17.78 0.31 -4.17
N PHE A 336 17.21 -0.88 -4.00
CA PHE A 336 16.60 -1.33 -2.75
C PHE A 336 17.21 -2.65 -2.29
N TYR A 337 17.05 -2.98 -1.00
CA TYR A 337 17.47 -4.26 -0.45
C TYR A 337 16.35 -4.96 0.31
N ALA A 338 16.10 -6.23 -0.03
CA ALA A 338 15.19 -7.11 0.68
C ALA A 338 15.86 -7.65 1.95
N HIS A 339 15.99 -6.79 2.97
CA HIS A 339 16.76 -7.12 4.17
C HIS A 339 16.19 -8.35 4.92
N PRO A 340 17.00 -9.39 5.22
CA PRO A 340 16.53 -10.59 5.91
C PRO A 340 15.85 -10.33 7.27
N ASP A 341 16.31 -9.35 8.04
CA ASP A 341 15.67 -8.97 9.32
C ASP A 341 14.31 -8.30 9.15
N ASN A 342 13.99 -7.81 7.95
CA ASN A 342 12.66 -7.27 7.64
C ASN A 342 11.61 -8.37 7.40
N LYS A 343 12.05 -9.63 7.31
CA LYS A 343 11.21 -10.81 7.01
C LYS A 343 10.48 -10.67 5.68
N GLU A 344 9.68 -11.68 5.35
CA GLU A 344 8.83 -11.65 4.16
C GLU A 344 7.80 -10.53 4.32
N THR A 345 7.74 -9.61 3.37
CA THR A 345 6.95 -8.38 3.49
C THR A 345 6.57 -7.87 2.10
N THR A 346 5.65 -6.92 2.06
CA THR A 346 5.22 -6.27 0.83
C THR A 346 5.40 -4.77 0.99
N SER A 347 6.10 -4.14 0.05
CA SER A 347 6.14 -2.68 -0.03
C SER A 347 5.23 -2.23 -1.16
N LEU A 348 4.28 -1.35 -0.84
CA LEU A 348 3.66 -0.48 -1.86
C LEU A 348 4.74 0.31 -2.59
N VAL A 349 4.48 0.62 -3.84
CA VAL A 349 5.26 1.53 -4.68
C VAL A 349 4.34 2.66 -5.10
N TRP A 350 4.77 3.89 -4.84
CA TRP A 350 4.11 5.10 -5.30
C TRP A 350 4.98 5.89 -6.26
N ASP A 351 4.29 6.62 -7.13
CA ASP A 351 4.92 7.75 -7.81
C ASP A 351 5.09 8.94 -6.87
N GLY A 352 6.32 9.42 -6.76
CA GLY A 352 6.70 10.62 -6.04
C GLY A 352 7.01 11.83 -6.94
N GLY A 353 6.92 11.69 -8.27
CA GLY A 353 7.06 12.81 -9.20
C GLY A 353 5.87 13.79 -9.07
N ASN A 354 4.67 13.24 -8.94
CA ASN A 354 3.46 13.96 -8.55
C ASN A 354 2.63 13.10 -7.60
N ILE A 355 3.07 13.08 -6.34
CA ILE A 355 2.47 12.29 -5.25
C ILE A 355 1.00 12.62 -4.98
N ILE A 356 0.54 13.80 -5.41
CA ILE A 356 -0.82 14.30 -5.22
C ILE A 356 -1.81 13.60 -6.15
N LEU A 357 -1.43 13.40 -7.42
CA LEU A 357 -2.36 12.95 -8.47
C LEU A 357 -1.97 11.65 -9.14
N ASN A 358 -0.67 11.36 -9.29
CA ASN A 358 -0.25 10.19 -10.04
C ASN A 358 -0.66 8.88 -9.35
N PRO A 359 -0.53 8.71 -8.01
CA PRO A 359 -1.08 7.54 -7.31
C PRO A 359 -2.59 7.41 -7.50
N ARG A 360 -3.35 8.51 -7.36
CA ARG A 360 -4.80 8.52 -7.64
C ARG A 360 -5.12 8.08 -9.07
N ASN A 361 -4.30 8.47 -10.04
CA ASN A 361 -4.50 8.09 -11.44
C ASN A 361 -3.97 6.69 -11.78
N GLY A 362 -3.53 5.92 -10.80
CA GLY A 362 -3.16 4.52 -10.96
C GLY A 362 -1.65 4.25 -10.96
N LEU A 363 -0.79 5.27 -10.86
CA LEU A 363 0.66 5.10 -10.92
C LEU A 363 1.22 4.59 -9.57
N TYR A 364 0.85 3.34 -9.26
CA TYR A 364 1.26 2.58 -8.10
C TYR A 364 1.56 1.12 -8.48
N GLY A 365 2.21 0.40 -7.57
CA GLY A 365 2.55 -1.02 -7.70
C GLY A 365 3.02 -1.59 -6.38
N ALA A 366 3.66 -2.75 -6.39
CA ALA A 366 4.25 -3.36 -5.21
C ALA A 366 5.52 -4.14 -5.53
N VAL A 367 6.38 -4.25 -4.52
CA VAL A 367 7.46 -5.21 -4.45
C VAL A 367 7.17 -6.17 -3.30
N ILE A 368 6.98 -7.44 -3.64
CA ILE A 368 6.70 -8.52 -2.69
C ILE A 368 7.99 -9.29 -2.44
N VAL A 369 8.35 -9.41 -1.17
CA VAL A 369 9.54 -10.13 -0.71
C VAL A 369 9.14 -11.52 -0.21
N GLY A 370 9.50 -12.55 -0.97
CA GLY A 370 9.27 -13.95 -0.63
C GLY A 370 10.47 -14.64 0.06
N PRO A 371 10.31 -15.93 0.41
CA PRO A 371 11.35 -16.69 1.08
C PRO A 371 12.63 -16.81 0.23
N ARG A 372 13.79 -16.80 0.86
CA ARG A 372 15.08 -16.91 0.16
C ARG A 372 15.11 -18.12 -0.78
N GLY A 373 15.68 -17.93 -1.98
CA GLY A 373 15.89 -18.99 -2.97
C GLY A 373 14.63 -19.45 -3.72
N SER A 374 13.45 -18.93 -3.38
CA SER A 374 12.19 -19.36 -4.00
C SER A 374 12.13 -18.99 -5.49
N GLN A 375 11.37 -19.81 -6.22
CA GLN A 375 11.01 -19.56 -7.62
C GLN A 375 9.54 -19.13 -7.72
N TYR A 376 9.26 -18.31 -8.72
CA TYR A 376 7.92 -17.81 -8.99
C TYR A 376 7.46 -18.31 -10.34
N ARG A 377 6.25 -18.86 -10.43
CA ARG A 377 5.70 -19.29 -11.72
C ARG A 377 4.24 -18.92 -11.90
N ASP A 378 3.81 -18.81 -13.14
CA ASP A 378 2.41 -18.58 -13.47
C ASP A 378 1.59 -19.84 -13.11
N PRO A 379 0.48 -19.70 -12.36
CA PRO A 379 -0.31 -20.83 -11.92
C PRO A 379 -0.99 -21.58 -13.08
N VAL A 380 -1.18 -20.96 -14.25
CA VAL A 380 -1.83 -21.58 -15.43
C VAL A 380 -0.78 -22.15 -16.37
N THR A 381 0.20 -21.35 -16.77
CA THR A 381 1.16 -21.72 -17.83
C THR A 381 2.41 -22.39 -17.30
N GLY A 382 2.75 -22.18 -16.02
CA GLY A 382 4.00 -22.63 -15.41
C GLY A 382 5.23 -21.81 -15.83
N GLU A 383 5.05 -20.72 -16.58
CA GLU A 383 6.15 -19.83 -16.97
C GLU A 383 6.78 -19.15 -15.76
N ASP A 384 8.10 -18.93 -15.80
CA ASP A 384 8.84 -18.23 -14.74
C ASP A 384 8.42 -16.75 -14.66
N LEU A 385 7.99 -16.33 -13.47
CA LEU A 385 7.56 -14.98 -13.16
C LEU A 385 8.61 -14.15 -12.41
N SER A 386 9.80 -14.68 -12.17
CA SER A 386 10.86 -14.04 -11.36
C SER A 386 11.32 -12.66 -11.88
N GLN A 387 11.04 -12.34 -13.14
CA GLN A 387 11.29 -11.03 -13.76
C GLN A 387 10.07 -10.49 -14.52
N LYS A 388 8.86 -10.95 -14.16
CA LYS A 388 7.61 -10.59 -14.83
C LYS A 388 6.72 -9.77 -13.91
N ASN A 389 5.81 -9.02 -14.50
CA ASN A 389 4.76 -8.30 -13.80
C ASN A 389 3.53 -9.20 -13.72
N ALA A 390 3.18 -9.64 -12.52
CA ALA A 390 2.02 -10.49 -12.33
C ALA A 390 1.40 -10.26 -10.96
N TRP A 391 0.11 -10.00 -10.90
CA TRP A 391 -0.57 -9.86 -9.61
C TRP A 391 -0.76 -11.21 -8.90
N ARG A 392 -0.72 -12.34 -9.63
CA ARG A 392 -0.79 -13.71 -9.09
C ARG A 392 0.44 -14.54 -9.46
N ALA A 393 0.91 -15.39 -8.56
CA ALA A 393 1.99 -16.34 -8.80
C ALA A 393 1.88 -17.57 -7.88
N ASP A 394 2.48 -18.68 -8.29
CA ASP A 394 2.90 -19.74 -7.37
C ASP A 394 4.27 -19.40 -6.80
N VAL A 395 4.44 -19.57 -5.49
CA VAL A 395 5.74 -19.52 -4.83
C VAL A 395 6.21 -20.94 -4.54
N ILE A 396 7.25 -21.35 -5.27
CA ILE A 396 7.91 -22.65 -5.11
C ILE A 396 9.13 -22.44 -4.22
N ILE A 397 9.01 -22.87 -2.97
CA ILE A 397 10.02 -22.60 -1.94
C ILE A 397 11.22 -23.53 -2.13
N ASP A 398 12.42 -22.97 -2.02
CA ASP A 398 13.65 -23.77 -2.00
C ASP A 398 13.83 -24.44 -0.64
N HIS A 399 13.43 -25.72 -0.55
CA HIS A 399 13.55 -26.54 0.65
C HIS A 399 14.98 -27.04 0.92
N THR A 400 15.95 -26.75 0.05
CA THR A 400 17.36 -27.07 0.32
C THR A 400 17.96 -26.14 1.39
N LEU A 401 17.36 -24.96 1.57
CA LEU A 401 17.74 -24.01 2.60
C LEU A 401 17.09 -24.37 3.94
N VAL A 402 17.92 -24.47 4.99
CA VAL A 402 17.47 -24.84 6.35
C VAL A 402 16.42 -23.86 6.90
N GLU A 403 16.50 -22.59 6.54
CA GLU A 403 15.53 -21.55 6.94
C GLU A 403 14.14 -21.70 6.28
N ASN A 404 14.03 -22.51 5.23
CA ASN A 404 12.77 -22.83 4.55
C ASN A 404 12.21 -24.20 4.97
N ALA A 405 12.89 -24.93 5.87
CA ALA A 405 12.44 -26.24 6.31
C ALA A 405 11.01 -26.16 6.90
N GLY A 406 10.11 -26.98 6.38
CA GLY A 406 8.72 -27.08 6.85
C GLY A 406 7.75 -26.06 6.26
N LYS A 407 8.23 -25.07 5.47
CA LYS A 407 7.34 -24.20 4.70
C LYS A 407 6.67 -24.98 3.57
N ARG A 408 5.47 -24.55 3.18
CA ARG A 408 4.72 -25.10 2.05
C ARG A 408 4.84 -24.15 0.86
N ASN A 409 4.90 -24.70 -0.36
CA ASN A 409 4.58 -23.92 -1.55
C ASN A 409 3.18 -23.31 -1.40
N TYR A 410 2.97 -22.11 -1.93
CA TYR A 410 1.73 -21.37 -1.75
C TYR A 410 1.36 -20.55 -2.99
N ARG A 411 0.06 -20.25 -3.12
CA ARG A 411 -0.48 -19.28 -4.08
C ARG A 411 -0.32 -17.89 -3.49
N ASP A 412 0.18 -16.96 -4.28
CA ASP A 412 0.52 -15.61 -3.85
C ASP A 412 -0.18 -14.60 -4.76
N VAL A 413 -1.01 -13.73 -4.20
CA VAL A 413 -1.83 -12.79 -4.96
C VAL A 413 -1.83 -11.39 -4.36
N ALA A 414 -1.87 -10.36 -5.21
CA ALA A 414 -1.88 -8.96 -4.81
C ALA A 414 -3.16 -8.24 -5.24
N LEU A 415 -3.82 -7.61 -4.26
CA LEU A 415 -5.03 -6.81 -4.42
C LEU A 415 -4.74 -5.37 -3.99
N PHE A 416 -4.87 -4.44 -4.95
CA PHE A 416 -4.62 -3.01 -4.82
C PHE A 416 -5.95 -2.28 -4.73
N PHE A 417 -6.33 -1.92 -3.51
CA PHE A 417 -7.56 -1.19 -3.21
C PHE A 417 -7.35 0.31 -3.39
N GLN A 418 -8.35 0.97 -3.94
CA GLN A 418 -8.35 2.40 -4.14
C GLN A 418 -9.74 2.98 -3.95
N ASP A 419 -9.81 4.13 -3.30
CA ASP A 419 -11.00 4.95 -3.15
C ASP A 419 -10.65 6.45 -3.11
N GLU A 420 -11.63 7.31 -3.33
CA GLU A 420 -11.51 8.76 -3.20
C GLU A 420 -12.72 9.41 -2.49
N ASP A 421 -13.56 8.62 -1.83
CA ASP A 421 -14.74 9.12 -1.12
C ASP A 421 -14.35 9.64 0.26
N ASN A 422 -14.52 10.94 0.46
CA ASN A 422 -14.11 11.61 1.68
C ASN A 422 -15.20 11.63 2.76
N ILE A 423 -16.48 11.48 2.39
CA ILE A 423 -17.61 11.73 3.30
C ILE A 423 -18.36 10.48 3.72
N ILE A 424 -18.12 9.35 3.06
CA ILE A 424 -18.76 8.09 3.44
C ILE A 424 -18.37 7.68 4.86
N GLY A 425 -19.38 7.46 5.70
CA GLY A 425 -19.16 7.15 7.12
C GLY A 425 -18.84 8.36 7.99
N THR A 426 -18.92 9.60 7.48
CA THR A 426 -18.79 10.80 8.33
C THR A 426 -20.09 11.11 9.08
N SER A 427 -19.99 11.94 10.13
CA SER A 427 -21.12 12.35 10.97
C SER A 427 -21.84 13.61 10.47
N PHE A 428 -21.66 14.01 9.20
CA PHE A 428 -22.27 15.21 8.64
C PHE A 428 -23.57 14.88 7.89
N MET A 429 -24.58 15.74 8.05
CA MET A 429 -25.87 15.62 7.36
C MET A 429 -25.83 16.34 5.99
N PRO A 430 -26.46 15.78 4.93
CA PRO A 430 -27.16 14.50 4.91
C PRO A 430 -26.18 13.32 4.95
N TYR A 431 -26.54 12.27 5.70
CA TYR A 431 -25.74 11.04 5.72
C TYR A 431 -25.81 10.36 4.36
N VAL A 432 -24.68 10.34 3.66
CA VAL A 432 -24.54 9.58 2.41
C VAL A 432 -24.56 8.08 2.69
N GLN A 433 -25.21 7.34 1.81
CA GLN A 433 -25.36 5.88 1.96
C GLN A 433 -24.51 5.12 0.96
N ASN A 434 -24.15 5.75 -0.16
CA ASN A 434 -23.39 5.11 -1.23
C ASN A 434 -22.00 5.75 -1.38
N VAL A 435 -21.02 4.93 -1.75
CA VAL A 435 -19.69 5.41 -2.13
C VAL A 435 -19.78 6.10 -3.49
N ALA A 436 -19.10 7.24 -3.65
CA ALA A 436 -18.96 7.95 -4.91
C ALA A 436 -17.49 8.21 -5.25
N GLY A 437 -17.25 8.62 -6.50
CA GLY A 437 -15.91 8.74 -7.04
C GLY A 437 -15.34 7.42 -7.54
N LEU A 438 -14.04 7.42 -7.75
CA LEU A 438 -13.21 6.26 -8.02
C LEU A 438 -13.25 5.29 -6.84
N SER A 439 -13.68 4.06 -7.10
CA SER A 439 -13.59 2.92 -6.19
C SER A 439 -13.18 1.70 -7.01
N SER A 440 -12.02 1.09 -6.72
CA SER A 440 -11.55 -0.03 -7.53
C SER A 440 -10.58 -0.96 -6.79
N VAL A 441 -10.42 -2.17 -7.35
CA VAL A 441 -9.39 -3.15 -7.00
C VAL A 441 -8.63 -3.53 -8.27
N ASN A 442 -7.31 -3.38 -8.29
CA ASN A 442 -6.45 -3.67 -9.45
C ASN A 442 -6.95 -2.98 -10.74
N TYR A 443 -7.31 -1.68 -10.65
CA TYR A 443 -7.92 -0.90 -11.74
C TYR A 443 -9.28 -1.41 -12.22
N ARG A 444 -10.01 -2.18 -11.42
CA ARG A 444 -11.30 -2.78 -11.82
C ARG A 444 -12.36 -2.59 -10.74
N ALA A 445 -13.62 -2.56 -11.14
CA ALA A 445 -14.74 -2.44 -10.22
C ALA A 445 -15.95 -3.21 -10.73
N GLU A 446 -16.68 -3.83 -9.82
CA GLU A 446 -17.87 -4.64 -10.10
C GLU A 446 -19.10 -4.14 -9.31
N PRO A 447 -19.66 -2.94 -9.62
CA PRO A 447 -20.65 -2.28 -8.77
C PRO A 447 -22.04 -2.94 -8.84
N ASP A 448 -22.74 -3.01 -7.70
CA ASP A 448 -24.06 -3.61 -7.58
C ASP A 448 -25.08 -2.98 -8.53
N LYS A 449 -25.14 -1.63 -8.58
CA LYS A 449 -26.09 -0.92 -9.46
C LYS A 449 -25.93 -1.30 -10.93
N PHE A 450 -24.70 -1.50 -11.40
CA PHE A 450 -24.48 -1.97 -12.77
C PHE A 450 -25.00 -3.40 -12.94
N ARG A 451 -24.77 -4.29 -11.97
CA ARG A 451 -25.25 -5.68 -12.01
C ARG A 451 -26.77 -5.76 -11.95
N GLU A 452 -27.44 -4.91 -11.16
CA GLU A 452 -28.89 -4.79 -11.12
C GLU A 452 -29.46 -4.40 -12.49
N GLU A 453 -28.83 -3.46 -13.20
CA GLU A 453 -29.20 -3.09 -14.57
C GLU A 453 -29.00 -4.25 -15.57
N GLN A 454 -28.05 -5.17 -15.31
CA GLN A 454 -27.88 -6.42 -16.07
C GLN A 454 -28.90 -7.51 -15.68
N GLY A 455 -29.78 -7.27 -14.71
CA GLY A 455 -30.83 -8.19 -14.29
C GLY A 455 -30.48 -9.07 -13.09
N CYS A 456 -29.38 -8.81 -12.38
CA CYS A 456 -29.13 -9.45 -11.09
C CYS A 456 -30.19 -9.03 -10.05
N THR A 457 -30.73 -9.99 -9.30
CA THR A 457 -31.51 -9.74 -8.08
C THR A 457 -30.59 -9.73 -6.87
N LEU A 458 -31.01 -9.09 -5.77
CA LEU A 458 -30.18 -8.97 -4.55
C LEU A 458 -29.73 -10.33 -3.98
N ASP A 459 -30.55 -11.38 -4.08
CA ASP A 459 -30.20 -12.75 -3.65
C ASP A 459 -29.12 -13.41 -4.53
N LYS A 460 -28.83 -12.82 -5.70
CA LYS A 460 -27.87 -13.33 -6.70
C LYS A 460 -26.77 -12.32 -7.02
N MET A 461 -26.57 -11.29 -6.18
CA MET A 461 -25.61 -10.23 -6.47
C MET A 461 -24.20 -10.76 -6.75
N PHE A 462 -23.78 -11.78 -6.00
CA PHE A 462 -22.46 -12.42 -6.13
C PHE A 462 -22.48 -13.67 -7.02
N GLN A 463 -23.54 -13.90 -7.80
CA GLN A 463 -23.64 -14.95 -8.80
C GLN A 463 -23.68 -14.34 -10.20
N PRO A 464 -23.31 -15.06 -11.27
CA PRO A 464 -23.47 -14.56 -12.63
C PRO A 464 -24.91 -14.07 -12.89
N CYS A 465 -25.06 -12.81 -13.34
CA CYS A 465 -26.39 -12.21 -13.57
C CYS A 465 -27.18 -12.92 -14.68
N VAL A 466 -26.46 -13.44 -15.68
CA VAL A 466 -27.03 -14.19 -16.80
C VAL A 466 -26.70 -15.67 -16.61
N VAL A 467 -27.73 -16.51 -16.57
CA VAL A 467 -27.58 -17.98 -16.45
C VAL A 467 -27.07 -18.59 -17.75
N ASP A 468 -27.52 -18.03 -18.89
CA ASP A 468 -27.10 -18.45 -20.23
C ASP A 468 -25.74 -17.82 -20.56
N LYS A 469 -24.66 -18.56 -20.30
CA LYS A 469 -23.24 -18.13 -20.36
C LYS A 469 -22.85 -17.27 -19.16
N PRO A 470 -22.64 -17.89 -18.00
CA PRO A 470 -22.18 -17.17 -16.82
C PRO A 470 -20.80 -16.55 -17.08
N GLU A 471 -20.66 -15.28 -16.69
CA GLU A 471 -19.39 -14.56 -16.71
C GLU A 471 -18.91 -14.33 -15.27
N ASP A 472 -17.60 -14.45 -15.07
CA ASP A 472 -16.95 -14.07 -13.82
C ASP A 472 -16.92 -12.53 -13.69
N PRO A 473 -16.89 -11.99 -12.46
CA PRO A 473 -16.72 -10.55 -12.25
C PRO A 473 -15.41 -10.09 -12.88
N VAL A 474 -15.35 -8.82 -13.26
CA VAL A 474 -14.13 -8.29 -13.93
C VAL A 474 -12.98 -8.15 -12.94
N THR A 475 -13.26 -8.04 -11.65
CA THR A 475 -12.29 -7.97 -10.56
C THR A 475 -11.44 -9.24 -10.45
N PRO A 476 -10.29 -9.20 -9.74
CA PRO A 476 -9.37 -10.33 -9.68
C PRO A 476 -10.00 -11.66 -9.23
N LEU A 477 -9.89 -12.69 -10.09
CA LEU A 477 -10.27 -14.08 -9.79
C LEU A 477 -9.09 -14.84 -9.19
N ILE A 478 -9.13 -15.12 -7.89
CA ILE A 478 -8.12 -15.92 -7.21
C ILE A 478 -8.48 -17.40 -7.38
N GLU A 479 -7.58 -18.20 -7.96
CA GLU A 479 -7.80 -19.63 -8.19
C GLU A 479 -6.80 -20.45 -7.36
N ALA A 480 -7.30 -21.45 -6.64
CA ALA A 480 -6.48 -22.35 -5.84
C ALA A 480 -7.13 -23.73 -5.77
N HIS A 481 -6.34 -24.81 -5.71
CA HIS A 481 -6.90 -26.13 -5.41
C HIS A 481 -7.29 -26.21 -3.93
N SER A 482 -8.30 -27.02 -3.61
CA SER A 482 -8.67 -27.32 -2.23
C SER A 482 -7.45 -27.69 -1.39
N GLY A 483 -7.26 -26.97 -0.28
CA GLY A 483 -6.16 -27.13 0.67
C GLY A 483 -4.83 -26.47 0.27
N ASP A 484 -4.72 -25.85 -0.92
CA ASP A 484 -3.53 -25.07 -1.29
C ASP A 484 -3.32 -23.94 -0.26
N ALA A 485 -2.07 -23.72 0.17
CA ALA A 485 -1.76 -22.55 0.99
C ALA A 485 -1.92 -21.29 0.13
N VAL A 486 -2.53 -20.24 0.69
CA VAL A 486 -2.80 -18.98 -0.03
C VAL A 486 -2.36 -17.80 0.83
N ARG A 487 -1.57 -16.90 0.23
CA ARG A 487 -1.22 -15.57 0.75
C ARG A 487 -1.86 -14.50 -0.13
N ILE A 488 -2.63 -13.61 0.47
CA ILE A 488 -3.24 -12.46 -0.19
C ILE A 488 -2.62 -11.19 0.37
N HIS A 489 -1.98 -10.41 -0.50
CA HIS A 489 -1.51 -9.07 -0.19
C HIS A 489 -2.64 -8.06 -0.42
N VAL A 490 -3.10 -7.44 0.66
CA VAL A 490 -4.09 -6.36 0.61
C VAL A 490 -3.34 -5.05 0.71
N ILE A 491 -3.48 -4.19 -0.30
CA ILE A 491 -2.65 -3.00 -0.45
C ILE A 491 -3.57 -1.78 -0.61
N GLY A 492 -3.53 -0.85 0.35
CA GLY A 492 -4.21 0.44 0.22
C GLY A 492 -3.43 1.36 -0.71
N ALA A 493 -3.69 1.24 -2.01
CA ALA A 493 -2.90 1.89 -3.05
C ALA A 493 -3.13 3.40 -3.12
N ASN A 494 -4.35 3.88 -2.91
CA ASN A 494 -4.67 5.30 -2.71
C ASN A 494 -6.06 5.35 -2.10
N SER A 495 -6.18 5.81 -0.85
CA SER A 495 -7.44 5.73 -0.12
C SER A 495 -7.69 6.99 0.68
N GLU A 496 -8.96 7.39 0.71
CA GLU A 496 -9.47 8.45 1.56
C GLU A 496 -10.13 7.88 2.83
N GLN A 497 -10.56 6.62 2.79
CA GLN A 497 -11.18 5.95 3.93
C GLN A 497 -10.47 4.66 4.28
N ASN A 498 -10.78 4.13 5.45
CA ASN A 498 -10.36 2.78 5.79
C ASN A 498 -11.28 1.77 5.10
N GLY A 499 -10.68 0.69 4.64
CA GLY A 499 -11.34 -0.53 4.21
C GLY A 499 -11.26 -1.62 5.27
N MET A 500 -12.12 -2.62 5.14
CA MET A 500 -12.08 -3.83 5.96
C MET A 500 -11.93 -5.00 5.01
N PHE A 501 -10.85 -5.76 5.04
CA PHE A 501 -10.70 -6.90 4.13
C PHE A 501 -11.26 -8.18 4.74
N GLN A 502 -12.08 -8.91 3.99
CA GLN A 502 -12.60 -10.21 4.38
C GLN A 502 -12.49 -11.26 3.27
N VAL A 503 -12.45 -12.53 3.66
CA VAL A 503 -12.65 -13.68 2.77
C VAL A 503 -13.69 -14.60 3.40
N GLU A 504 -14.80 -14.81 2.70
CA GLU A 504 -15.92 -15.64 3.14
C GLU A 504 -15.43 -17.04 3.56
N GLY A 505 -15.85 -17.49 4.74
CA GLY A 505 -15.55 -18.84 5.24
C GLY A 505 -14.09 -19.11 5.59
N HIS A 506 -13.21 -18.10 5.56
CA HIS A 506 -11.79 -18.23 5.87
C HIS A 506 -11.38 -17.34 7.05
N GLU A 507 -10.36 -17.79 7.77
CA GLU A 507 -9.73 -17.06 8.88
C GLU A 507 -8.21 -17.03 8.65
N TRP A 508 -7.51 -16.10 9.29
CA TRP A 508 -6.05 -16.02 9.32
C TRP A 508 -5.57 -15.48 10.66
N PRO A 509 -4.36 -15.83 11.11
CA PRO A 509 -3.80 -15.26 12.34
C PRO A 509 -3.59 -13.74 12.20
N ILE A 510 -3.92 -12.97 13.24
CA ILE A 510 -3.62 -11.53 13.30
C ILE A 510 -2.11 -11.26 13.26
N GLU A 511 -1.33 -12.14 13.89
CA GLU A 511 0.13 -12.12 13.90
C GLU A 511 0.66 -13.37 13.17
N PRO A 512 0.92 -13.30 11.85
CA PRO A 512 1.17 -14.49 11.03
C PRO A 512 2.42 -15.28 11.39
N TYR A 513 3.35 -14.66 12.09
CA TYR A 513 4.63 -15.24 12.49
C TYR A 513 4.64 -15.75 13.93
N MET A 514 3.58 -15.49 14.70
CA MET A 514 3.48 -15.85 16.11
C MET A 514 2.63 -17.13 16.29
N PRO A 515 3.18 -18.21 16.88
CA PRO A 515 2.39 -19.41 17.15
C PRO A 515 1.26 -19.16 18.15
N GLY A 516 0.05 -19.60 17.80
CA GLY A 516 -1.12 -19.46 18.68
C GLY A 516 -1.72 -18.05 18.72
N ALA A 517 -1.34 -17.17 17.79
CA ALA A 517 -2.00 -15.87 17.62
C ALA A 517 -3.50 -16.02 17.37
N ASP A 518 -4.26 -15.01 17.78
CA ASP A 518 -5.71 -14.98 17.57
C ASP A 518 -6.05 -15.02 16.08
N MET A 519 -7.14 -15.73 15.80
CA MET A 519 -7.66 -15.89 14.45
C MET A 519 -8.69 -14.80 14.16
N ILE A 520 -8.60 -14.19 12.98
CA ILE A 520 -9.53 -13.17 12.51
C ILE A 520 -10.05 -13.52 11.11
N SER A 521 -11.27 -13.08 10.80
CA SER A 521 -11.89 -13.23 9.48
C SER A 521 -12.00 -11.91 8.72
N VAL A 522 -11.76 -10.79 9.42
CA VAL A 522 -11.82 -9.43 8.88
C VAL A 522 -10.73 -8.61 9.55
N VAL A 523 -10.07 -7.74 8.77
CA VAL A 523 -9.03 -6.84 9.27
C VAL A 523 -9.12 -5.48 8.59
N GLU A 524 -8.88 -4.41 9.34
CA GLU A 524 -8.85 -3.05 8.81
C GLU A 524 -7.57 -2.76 8.02
N PHE A 525 -7.67 -1.96 6.96
CA PHE A 525 -6.53 -1.36 6.27
C PHE A 525 -6.87 0.05 5.79
N GLY A 526 -5.86 0.88 5.55
CA GLY A 526 -6.03 2.19 4.92
C GLY A 526 -4.97 2.50 3.87
N GLY A 527 -4.96 3.75 3.40
CA GLY A 527 -3.97 4.20 2.41
C GLY A 527 -2.54 3.99 2.88
N SER A 528 -1.66 3.57 1.97
CA SER A 528 -0.25 3.19 2.20
C SER A 528 0.00 1.92 3.03
N GLU A 529 -1.02 1.36 3.69
CA GLU A 529 -0.90 0.14 4.46
C GLU A 529 -0.87 -1.09 3.55
N THR A 530 -0.14 -2.11 4.00
CA THR A 530 -0.11 -3.44 3.40
C THR A 530 -0.42 -4.48 4.46
N LEU A 531 -1.28 -5.43 4.12
CA LEU A 531 -1.59 -6.58 4.93
C LEU A 531 -1.24 -7.86 4.19
N ASP A 532 -0.70 -8.82 4.93
CA ASP A 532 -0.43 -10.17 4.46
C ASP A 532 -1.42 -11.14 5.10
N VAL A 533 -2.42 -11.55 4.31
CA VAL A 533 -3.47 -12.45 4.76
C VAL A 533 -3.10 -13.89 4.38
N PHE A 534 -2.80 -14.71 5.38
CA PHE A 534 -2.46 -16.12 5.20
C PHE A 534 -3.65 -17.01 5.57
N LEU A 535 -4.36 -17.55 4.58
CA LEU A 535 -5.56 -18.33 4.84
C LEU A 535 -5.25 -19.59 5.65
N ARG A 536 -5.83 -19.68 6.85
CA ARG A 536 -5.69 -20.84 7.73
C ARG A 536 -6.24 -22.08 7.04
N GLN A 537 -5.44 -23.14 7.04
CA GLN A 537 -5.75 -24.42 6.39
C GLN A 537 -5.89 -24.34 4.86
N GLY A 538 -5.57 -23.18 4.26
CA GLY A 538 -5.56 -23.00 2.81
C GLY A 538 -6.93 -22.73 2.19
N ALA A 539 -7.01 -22.92 0.88
CA ALA A 539 -8.21 -22.68 0.10
C ALA A 539 -9.33 -23.69 0.40
N GLY A 540 -10.55 -23.20 0.61
CA GLY A 540 -11.73 -23.99 0.99
C GLY A 540 -11.95 -24.08 2.51
N GLY A 541 -11.18 -23.31 3.28
CA GLY A 541 -11.24 -23.23 4.73
C GLY A 541 -10.89 -24.55 5.42
N PRO A 542 -11.29 -24.73 6.69
CA PRO A 542 -10.92 -25.91 7.48
C PRO A 542 -11.36 -27.26 6.91
N TYR A 543 -12.35 -27.25 6.02
CA TYR A 543 -12.92 -28.45 5.41
C TYR A 543 -12.48 -28.66 3.96
N GLY A 544 -11.70 -27.73 3.38
CA GLY A 544 -11.24 -27.80 2.00
C GLY A 544 -12.39 -27.92 0.99
N ILE A 545 -13.51 -27.23 1.22
CA ILE A 545 -14.70 -27.38 0.36
C ILE A 545 -14.46 -26.63 -0.96
N PRO A 546 -14.57 -27.30 -2.12
CA PRO A 546 -14.53 -26.61 -3.41
C PRO A 546 -15.77 -25.74 -3.61
N GLY A 547 -15.58 -24.59 -4.26
CA GLY A 547 -16.63 -23.60 -4.50
C GLY A 547 -16.07 -22.21 -4.74
N ASP A 548 -16.95 -21.28 -5.12
CA ASP A 548 -16.61 -19.87 -5.20
C ASP A 548 -16.96 -19.20 -3.88
N TYR A 549 -15.95 -18.59 -3.26
CA TYR A 549 -16.05 -17.78 -2.05
C TYR A 549 -15.86 -16.32 -2.39
N ILE A 550 -16.45 -15.41 -1.62
CA ILE A 550 -16.29 -13.97 -1.84
C ILE A 550 -15.10 -13.44 -1.04
N TRP A 551 -14.16 -12.76 -1.70
CA TRP A 551 -13.30 -11.78 -1.03
C TRP A 551 -13.90 -10.39 -1.27
N ALA A 552 -13.87 -9.52 -0.26
CA ALA A 552 -14.48 -8.19 -0.37
C ALA A 552 -13.90 -7.18 0.63
N ASN A 553 -14.16 -5.90 0.34
CA ASN A 553 -14.19 -4.88 1.38
C ASN A 553 -15.47 -5.07 2.23
N ALA A 554 -15.34 -5.56 3.46
CA ALA A 554 -16.44 -5.79 4.40
C ALA A 554 -17.16 -4.52 4.87
N ARG A 555 -16.67 -3.31 4.53
CA ARG A 555 -17.52 -2.12 4.58
C ARG A 555 -18.48 -2.18 3.40
N LEU A 556 -19.73 -2.55 3.70
CA LEU A 556 -20.76 -2.87 2.71
C LEU A 556 -20.83 -1.87 1.55
N ASN A 557 -20.77 -0.56 1.81
CA ASN A 557 -20.89 0.45 0.75
C ASN A 557 -19.73 0.38 -0.28
N TYR A 558 -18.53 -0.04 0.14
CA TYR A 558 -17.39 -0.28 -0.76
C TYR A 558 -17.51 -1.60 -1.53
N GLN A 559 -18.06 -2.63 -0.89
CA GLN A 559 -18.46 -3.87 -1.58
C GLN A 559 -19.46 -3.57 -2.69
N GLN A 560 -20.53 -2.82 -2.38
CA GLN A 560 -21.57 -2.42 -3.34
C GLN A 560 -21.03 -1.52 -4.45
N ALA A 561 -19.99 -0.71 -4.17
CA ALA A 561 -19.29 0.07 -5.17
C ALA A 561 -18.28 -0.72 -6.01
N GLY A 562 -18.17 -2.04 -5.78
CA GLY A 562 -17.44 -2.95 -6.64
C GLY A 562 -16.07 -3.41 -6.14
N GLN A 563 -15.75 -3.23 -4.86
CA GLN A 563 -14.53 -3.77 -4.24
C GLN A 563 -14.73 -5.21 -3.71
N TRP A 564 -15.02 -6.14 -4.60
CA TRP A 564 -15.17 -7.57 -4.29
C TRP A 564 -14.78 -8.45 -5.48
N GLY A 565 -14.58 -9.75 -5.24
CA GLY A 565 -14.37 -10.75 -6.28
C GLY A 565 -14.36 -12.17 -5.72
N TYR A 566 -13.92 -13.14 -6.53
CA TYR A 566 -13.94 -14.55 -6.15
C TYR A 566 -12.58 -15.08 -5.68
N LEU A 567 -12.64 -15.88 -4.62
CA LEU A 567 -11.71 -16.97 -4.33
C LEU A 567 -12.37 -18.27 -4.81
N ARG A 568 -11.96 -18.74 -5.99
CA ARG A 568 -12.42 -19.97 -6.61
C ARG A 568 -11.57 -21.15 -6.15
N VAL A 569 -12.16 -21.99 -5.32
CA VAL A 569 -11.55 -23.20 -4.78
C VAL A 569 -11.88 -24.37 -5.69
N LEU A 570 -10.87 -24.85 -6.40
CA LEU A 570 -10.97 -25.92 -7.37
C LEU A 570 -10.88 -27.29 -6.67
N PRO A 571 -11.64 -28.31 -7.11
CA PRO A 571 -11.42 -29.67 -6.66
C PRO A 571 -9.98 -30.13 -6.93
N THR A 572 -9.44 -30.98 -6.06
CA THR A 572 -8.11 -31.57 -6.27
C THR A 572 -8.06 -32.28 -7.64
N GLY A 573 -7.08 -31.92 -8.47
CA GLY A 573 -6.89 -32.51 -9.81
C GLY A 573 -7.56 -31.74 -10.96
N ASP A 574 -8.27 -30.64 -10.68
CA ASP A 574 -8.71 -29.69 -11.71
C ASP A 574 -7.49 -29.15 -12.49
N GLN A 575 -7.62 -29.02 -13.81
CA GLN A 575 -6.51 -28.67 -14.72
C GLN A 575 -6.47 -27.20 -15.13
N ARG A 576 -7.38 -26.35 -14.61
CA ARG A 576 -7.36 -24.91 -14.89
C ARG A 576 -6.08 -24.22 -14.41
N ILE A 577 -5.50 -24.72 -13.32
CA ILE A 577 -4.20 -24.30 -12.79
C ILE A 577 -3.33 -25.53 -12.51
N LEU A 578 -2.03 -25.34 -12.55
CA LEU A 578 -1.03 -26.34 -12.18
C LEU A 578 -1.05 -26.59 -10.66
N PRO A 579 -0.84 -27.84 -10.20
CA PRO A 579 -0.73 -28.13 -8.78
C PRO A 579 0.59 -27.59 -8.19
N LEU A 580 0.56 -27.08 -6.95
CA LEU A 580 1.75 -26.63 -6.23
C LEU A 580 2.77 -27.75 -5.96
N GLY A 581 2.35 -29.03 -6.02
CA GLY A 581 3.10 -30.21 -5.58
C GLY A 581 3.72 -31.10 -6.66
N ALA A 582 3.77 -30.70 -7.93
CA ALA A 582 4.39 -31.52 -8.98
C ALA A 582 5.86 -31.16 -9.22
N THR A 583 6.79 -31.73 -8.44
CA THR A 583 8.08 -32.28 -8.89
C THR A 583 8.68 -33.23 -7.84
N MET A 584 9.44 -34.21 -8.33
CA MET A 584 9.82 -35.49 -7.72
C MET A 584 10.78 -35.40 -6.51
N SER A 585 10.52 -36.16 -5.44
CA SER A 585 11.41 -37.26 -4.98
C SER A 585 10.96 -37.83 -3.63
N ASN A 586 11.05 -39.15 -3.53
CA ASN A 586 11.02 -39.88 -2.27
C ASN A 586 12.12 -39.39 -1.33
N ALA A 587 11.79 -38.71 -0.24
CA ALA A 587 12.71 -38.52 0.88
C ALA A 587 11.99 -38.80 2.20
N LYS A 588 12.53 -39.77 2.94
CA LYS A 588 12.05 -40.24 4.24
C LYS A 588 12.15 -39.13 5.30
N ARG A 589 11.14 -39.12 6.18
CA ARG A 589 11.01 -38.33 7.40
C ARG A 589 12.23 -38.53 8.32
N VAL A 590 12.86 -37.44 8.75
CA VAL A 590 13.74 -37.39 9.91
C VAL A 590 13.11 -36.44 10.92
N GLU A 591 12.83 -36.96 12.12
CA GLU A 591 12.43 -36.17 13.28
C GLU A 591 13.64 -35.51 13.93
N SER A 592 13.59 -34.20 14.12
CA SER A 592 14.16 -33.54 15.31
C SER A 592 13.71 -32.06 15.38
N GLN A 593 13.15 -31.67 16.52
CA GLN A 593 13.15 -30.31 17.08
C GLN A 593 14.04 -30.32 18.35
N PRO A 594 14.48 -29.18 18.93
CA PRO A 594 13.88 -27.84 18.84
C PRO A 594 14.85 -26.62 18.71
N GLU A 595 14.34 -25.53 18.11
CA GLU A 595 14.23 -24.16 18.67
C GLU A 595 13.41 -23.28 17.69
N PRO A 596 12.65 -22.27 18.15
CA PRO A 596 11.69 -21.56 17.32
C PRO A 596 12.40 -20.54 16.43
N LYS A 597 12.36 -20.80 15.11
CA LYS A 597 12.68 -19.82 14.08
C LYS A 597 11.37 -19.20 13.58
N VAL A 598 11.40 -17.89 13.35
CA VAL A 598 10.28 -17.09 12.83
C VAL A 598 9.91 -17.61 11.43
N LEU A 599 8.89 -18.47 11.38
CA LEU A 599 8.22 -18.95 10.17
C LEU A 599 6.77 -18.45 10.25
N PRO A 600 6.13 -18.03 9.15
CA PRO A 600 4.70 -17.85 9.17
C PRO A 600 4.04 -19.15 9.63
N THR A 601 3.47 -19.18 10.83
CA THR A 601 2.92 -20.39 11.44
C THR A 601 1.75 -20.95 10.62
N ALA A 602 1.06 -20.07 9.90
CA ALA A 602 0.01 -20.41 8.94
C ALA A 602 0.50 -21.23 7.73
N MET A 603 1.80 -21.19 7.40
CA MET A 603 2.37 -21.91 6.24
C MET A 603 3.22 -23.12 6.63
N VAL A 604 3.21 -23.50 7.90
CA VAL A 604 3.90 -24.70 8.43
C VAL A 604 2.89 -25.83 8.60
N ARG A 605 3.30 -27.08 8.38
CA ARG A 605 2.44 -28.26 8.60
C ARG A 605 2.14 -28.41 10.11
N PRO A 606 0.88 -28.62 10.52
CA PRO A 606 0.57 -28.94 11.92
C PRO A 606 1.20 -30.25 12.37
#